data_AF-V8NP91-F1
#
_entry.id   AF-V8NP91-F1
#
_cell.length_a   1.000
_cell.length_b   1.000
_cell.length_c   1.000
_cell.angle_alpha   90.00
_cell.angle_beta   90.00
_cell.angle_gamma   90.00
#
_symmetry.space_group_name_H-M   'P 1'
#
loop_
_entity.id
_entity.type
_entity.pdbx_description
1 polymer ?
#
loop_
_entity_poly.entity_id
_entity_poly.type
_entity_poly.pdbx_seq_one_letter_code
_entity_poly.pdbx_strand_id
1 'polypeptide(L)'
;MGKLVLLMTVFIVFCALFVERLIVFRQKLFAGRELPPKRLPNCDLIPGIDNGAEDIDVLPNGLAFISSGLKYPGLKTFEPHKGGQILLMDLLAETPHPVELKIEGGFDLDSFNPHGISLYMEKSNVNDVLAVGPEHFYATNDRYFHSGTVSVYVEMFWGLSWTNVVYYSPKKVKEVASGFYSANGINMSPDGKFVYVADILDHSIHVFQKMSNMNLSPVKVLLVKDILSDKPKITQVYVDDGSLIQASSVAVMYGRHLIIGTVFQKALFCHL
;
A
#
# COMPACT_ATOMS: atom_id res chain seq x y z
N MET A 1 28.79 -29.07 36.86
CA MET A 1 28.41 -27.64 36.96
C MET A 1 28.55 -26.89 35.64
N GLY A 2 29.73 -26.78 35.01
CA GLY A 2 29.95 -25.93 33.82
C GLY A 2 28.92 -26.05 32.68
N LYS A 3 28.51 -27.27 32.28
CA LYS A 3 27.47 -27.48 31.25
C LYS A 3 26.10 -26.88 31.63
N LEU A 4 25.71 -26.93 32.91
CA LEU A 4 24.44 -26.38 33.38
C LEU A 4 24.48 -24.83 33.38
N VAL A 5 25.59 -24.26 33.85
CA VAL A 5 25.82 -22.80 33.81
C VAL A 5 25.81 -22.28 32.36
N LEU A 6 26.44 -23.00 31.42
CA LEU A 6 26.41 -22.67 30.00
C LEU A 6 24.98 -22.70 29.43
N LEU A 7 24.22 -23.76 29.70
CA LEU A 7 22.83 -23.88 29.24
C LEU A 7 21.93 -22.76 29.80
N MET A 8 22.06 -22.44 31.11
CA MET A 8 21.34 -21.33 31.72
C MET A 8 21.72 -19.98 31.11
N THR A 9 23.01 -19.77 30.82
CA THR A 9 23.50 -18.53 30.19
C THR A 9 22.92 -18.38 28.78
N VAL A 10 22.96 -19.44 27.95
CA VAL A 10 22.36 -19.45 26.61
C VAL A 10 20.86 -19.19 26.66
N PHE A 11 20.15 -19.80 27.62
CA PHE A 11 18.71 -19.58 27.80
C PHE A 11 18.38 -18.13 28.18
N ILE A 12 19.13 -17.52 29.11
CA ILE A 12 18.95 -16.12 29.52
C ILE A 12 19.20 -15.18 28.34
N VAL A 13 20.28 -15.39 27.57
CA VAL A 13 20.59 -14.61 26.37
C VAL A 13 19.49 -14.76 25.32
N PHE A 14 19.00 -15.97 25.08
CA PHE A 14 17.89 -16.22 24.16
C PHE A 14 16.60 -15.50 24.59
N CYS A 15 16.24 -15.57 25.88
CA CYS A 15 15.07 -14.86 26.41
C CYS A 15 15.21 -13.34 26.28
N ALA A 16 16.38 -12.77 26.57
CA ALA A 16 16.64 -11.34 26.41
C ALA A 16 16.50 -10.89 24.95
N LEU A 17 17.07 -11.65 24.00
CA LEU A 17 16.91 -11.39 22.56
C LEU A 17 15.46 -11.55 22.10
N PHE A 18 14.72 -12.55 22.60
CA PHE A 18 13.32 -12.74 22.25
C PHE A 18 12.43 -11.59 22.77
N VAL A 19 12.69 -11.09 23.98
CA VAL A 19 11.99 -9.92 24.54
C VAL A 19 12.31 -8.65 23.76
N GLU A 20 13.58 -8.42 23.38
CA GLU A 20 13.97 -7.31 22.50
C GLU A 20 13.23 -7.36 21.16
N ARG A 21 13.22 -8.52 20.49
CA ARG A 21 12.49 -8.70 19.23
C ARG A 21 10.99 -8.51 19.38
N LEU A 22 10.39 -8.98 20.46
CA LEU A 22 8.97 -8.75 20.75
C LEU A 22 8.64 -7.26 20.93
N ILE A 23 9.53 -6.49 21.58
CA ILE A 23 9.36 -5.03 21.72
C ILE A 23 9.45 -4.34 20.35
N VAL A 24 10.48 -4.66 19.55
CA VAL A 24 10.65 -4.09 18.19
C VAL A 24 9.48 -4.46 17.28
N PHE A 25 9.02 -5.71 17.32
CA PHE A 25 7.85 -6.17 16.55
C PHE A 25 6.57 -5.40 16.93
N ARG A 26 6.30 -5.21 18.23
CA ARG A 26 5.17 -4.39 18.70
C ARG A 26 5.28 -2.93 18.26
N GLN A 27 6.49 -2.36 18.21
CA GLN A 27 6.72 -1.01 17.70
C GLN A 27 6.46 -0.94 16.19
N LYS A 28 7.00 -1.87 15.39
CA LYS A 28 6.79 -1.93 13.93
C LYS A 28 5.31 -2.12 13.56
N LEU A 29 4.54 -2.86 14.35
CA LEU A 29 3.09 -3.00 14.17
C LEU A 29 2.25 -1.83 14.74
N PHE A 30 2.87 -0.80 15.32
CA PHE A 30 2.16 0.27 16.05
C PHE A 30 1.16 -0.25 17.11
N ALA A 31 1.43 -1.39 17.75
CA ALA A 31 0.48 -2.16 18.56
C ALA A 31 0.05 -1.51 19.91
N GLY A 32 0.42 -0.25 20.15
CA GLY A 32 -0.03 0.59 21.26
C GLY A 32 -0.25 2.04 20.83
N ARG A 33 -0.44 2.29 19.53
CA ARG A 33 -0.70 3.62 18.98
C ARG A 33 -2.20 3.87 18.94
N GLU A 34 -2.64 4.85 19.70
CA GLU A 34 -3.96 5.46 19.56
C GLU A 34 -3.85 6.69 18.67
N LEU A 35 -4.90 6.99 17.92
CA LEU A 35 -4.99 8.17 17.07
C LEU A 35 -6.29 8.92 17.38
N PRO A 36 -6.24 10.17 17.86
CA PRO A 36 -7.45 10.95 18.09
C PRO A 36 -8.13 11.21 16.73
N PRO A 37 -9.46 10.98 16.61
CA PRO A 37 -10.19 11.22 15.36
C PRO A 37 -10.02 12.65 14.85
N LYS A 38 -9.76 12.78 13.56
CA LYS A 38 -9.62 14.03 12.82
C LYS A 38 -10.38 13.88 11.52
N ARG A 39 -11.72 13.91 11.64
CA ARG A 39 -12.60 13.86 10.47
C ARG A 39 -12.66 15.23 9.80
N LEU A 40 -12.83 15.21 8.48
CA LEU A 40 -13.14 16.40 7.70
C LEU A 40 -14.67 16.60 7.68
N PRO A 41 -15.16 17.84 7.53
CA PRO A 41 -16.57 18.07 7.20
C PRO A 41 -16.87 17.53 5.79
N ASN A 42 -18.16 17.26 5.51
CA ASN A 42 -18.63 16.85 4.18
C ASN A 42 -17.92 15.60 3.62
N CYS A 43 -17.84 14.54 4.43
CA CYS A 43 -17.37 13.23 4.03
C CYS A 43 -18.49 12.20 4.12
N ASP A 44 -18.77 11.53 3.01
CA ASP A 44 -19.79 10.49 2.90
C ASP A 44 -19.17 9.17 2.46
N LEU A 45 -19.79 8.05 2.88
CA LEU A 45 -19.38 6.72 2.43
C LEU A 45 -19.83 6.51 0.98
N ILE A 46 -18.94 5.99 0.13
CA ILE A 46 -19.26 5.72 -1.27
C ILE A 46 -20.21 4.51 -1.37
N PRO A 47 -21.46 4.67 -1.85
CA PRO A 47 -22.39 3.56 -1.94
C PRO A 47 -21.89 2.50 -2.94
N GLY A 48 -22.05 1.22 -2.59
CA GLY A 48 -21.61 0.09 -3.42
C GLY A 48 -20.18 -0.39 -3.17
N ILE A 49 -19.39 0.31 -2.36
CA ILE A 49 -18.07 -0.14 -1.90
C ILE A 49 -18.17 -0.62 -0.46
N ASP A 50 -18.31 -1.95 -0.30
CA ASP A 50 -18.46 -2.61 1.01
C ASP A 50 -17.44 -3.75 1.26
N ASN A 51 -16.60 -4.09 0.27
CA ASN A 51 -15.61 -5.17 0.34
C ASN A 51 -14.22 -4.73 -0.16
N GLY A 52 -13.83 -3.50 0.20
CA GLY A 52 -12.53 -2.90 -0.11
C GLY A 52 -12.53 -2.02 -1.35
N ALA A 53 -11.66 -1.01 -1.30
CA ALA A 53 -11.18 -0.16 -2.37
C ALA A 53 -9.69 0.01 -2.08
N GLU A 54 -8.89 -1.02 -2.33
CA GLU A 54 -7.56 -1.12 -1.75
C GLU A 54 -6.59 -0.11 -2.38
N ASP A 55 -6.66 0.06 -3.68
CA ASP A 55 -5.92 1.08 -4.40
C ASP A 55 -6.83 1.84 -5.38
N ILE A 56 -6.47 3.10 -5.65
CA ILE A 56 -7.24 4.04 -6.45
C ILE A 56 -6.26 4.88 -7.26
N ASP A 57 -6.49 4.99 -8.56
CA ASP A 57 -5.77 5.93 -9.42
C ASP A 57 -6.74 6.70 -10.32
N VAL A 58 -6.37 7.93 -10.68
CA VAL A 58 -7.29 8.92 -11.26
C VAL A 58 -6.69 9.57 -12.49
N LEU A 59 -7.40 9.43 -13.62
CA LEU A 59 -7.05 10.10 -14.86
C LEU A 59 -7.25 11.63 -14.77
N PRO A 60 -6.50 12.44 -15.54
CA PRO A 60 -6.64 13.90 -15.56
C PRO A 60 -8.00 14.43 -16.03
N ASN A 61 -8.87 13.57 -16.56
CA ASN A 61 -10.26 13.89 -16.92
C ASN A 61 -11.24 13.62 -15.77
N GLY A 62 -10.79 13.10 -14.62
CA GLY A 62 -11.63 12.82 -13.45
C GLY A 62 -12.22 11.42 -13.41
N LEU A 63 -11.81 10.50 -14.27
CA LEU A 63 -12.16 9.09 -14.13
C LEU A 63 -11.25 8.40 -13.11
N ALA A 64 -11.84 7.93 -12.01
CA ALA A 64 -11.16 7.14 -10.98
C ALA A 64 -11.36 5.65 -11.22
N PHE A 65 -10.26 4.90 -11.26
CA PHE A 65 -10.25 3.44 -11.25
C PHE A 65 -9.95 2.96 -9.83
N ILE A 66 -10.67 1.94 -9.37
CA ILE A 66 -10.63 1.44 -8.00
C ILE A 66 -10.47 -0.08 -8.01
N SER A 67 -9.45 -0.63 -7.36
CA SER A 67 -9.32 -2.07 -7.13
C SER A 67 -10.14 -2.49 -5.90
N SER A 68 -11.00 -3.49 -6.06
CA SER A 68 -11.98 -3.85 -5.03
C SER A 68 -12.12 -5.37 -4.91
N GLY A 69 -12.48 -5.86 -3.71
CA GLY A 69 -12.66 -7.28 -3.44
C GLY A 69 -11.39 -8.05 -3.07
N LEU A 70 -10.30 -7.37 -2.66
CA LEU A 70 -9.05 -8.03 -2.27
C LEU A 70 -9.26 -9.06 -1.14
N LYS A 71 -8.75 -10.26 -1.38
CA LYS A 71 -8.62 -11.34 -0.40
C LYS A 71 -7.14 -11.55 -0.10
N TYR A 72 -6.69 -11.01 1.03
CA TYR A 72 -5.29 -11.06 1.46
C TYR A 72 -5.10 -11.93 2.71
N PRO A 73 -4.16 -12.90 2.71
CA PRO A 73 -4.00 -13.84 3.83
C PRO A 73 -3.77 -13.15 5.18
N GLY A 74 -4.61 -13.51 6.17
CA GLY A 74 -4.55 -12.98 7.54
C GLY A 74 -5.39 -11.73 7.79
N LEU A 75 -5.98 -11.12 6.76
CA LEU A 75 -6.91 -10.00 6.90
C LEU A 75 -8.38 -10.46 6.84
N LYS A 76 -9.28 -9.57 7.25
CA LYS A 76 -10.72 -9.79 7.21
C LYS A 76 -11.25 -9.63 5.78
N THR A 77 -12.28 -10.38 5.43
CA THR A 77 -13.08 -10.17 4.21
C THR A 77 -14.55 -10.12 4.63
N PHE A 78 -15.32 -9.14 4.14
CA PHE A 78 -16.73 -8.99 4.47
C PHE A 78 -17.64 -9.72 3.46
N GLU A 79 -17.27 -9.78 2.18
CA GLU A 79 -17.95 -10.56 1.13
C GLU A 79 -17.04 -11.70 0.60
N PRO A 80 -16.85 -12.81 1.34
CA PRO A 80 -15.89 -13.86 0.96
C PRO A 80 -16.22 -14.57 -0.36
N HIS A 81 -17.49 -14.58 -0.75
CA HIS A 81 -17.99 -15.22 -1.98
C HIS A 81 -18.01 -14.30 -3.21
N LYS A 82 -17.81 -12.99 -3.04
CA LYS A 82 -17.75 -12.05 -4.16
C LYS A 82 -16.37 -12.09 -4.81
N GLY A 83 -16.29 -11.97 -6.13
CA GLY A 83 -15.03 -11.87 -6.86
C GLY A 83 -14.29 -10.55 -6.57
N GLY A 84 -13.05 -10.47 -7.00
CA GLY A 84 -12.40 -9.18 -7.22
C GLY A 84 -13.04 -8.42 -8.38
N GLN A 85 -12.93 -7.11 -8.39
CA GLN A 85 -13.53 -6.24 -9.41
C GLN A 85 -12.71 -4.96 -9.59
N ILE A 86 -12.78 -4.36 -10.78
CA ILE A 86 -12.32 -2.98 -10.99
C ILE A 86 -13.56 -2.09 -11.14
N LEU A 87 -13.66 -1.05 -10.32
CA LEU A 87 -14.73 -0.07 -10.41
C LEU A 87 -14.23 1.19 -11.11
N LEU A 88 -15.10 1.83 -11.89
CA LEU A 88 -14.91 3.15 -12.49
C LEU A 88 -15.86 4.13 -11.82
N MET A 89 -15.38 5.30 -11.45
CA MET A 89 -16.18 6.39 -10.87
C MET A 89 -15.82 7.72 -11.52
N ASP A 90 -16.81 8.43 -12.07
CA ASP A 90 -16.62 9.79 -12.58
C ASP A 90 -16.68 10.79 -11.42
N LEU A 91 -15.54 11.42 -11.12
CA LEU A 91 -15.39 12.40 -10.06
C LEU A 91 -15.94 13.79 -10.43
N LEU A 92 -16.29 14.02 -11.70
CA LEU A 92 -16.91 15.26 -12.18
C LEU A 92 -18.44 15.17 -12.28
N ALA A 93 -19.02 13.99 -12.07
CA ALA A 93 -20.47 13.80 -12.01
C ALA A 93 -21.09 14.54 -10.81
N GLU A 94 -22.34 15.00 -10.95
CA GLU A 94 -23.10 15.63 -9.85
C GLU A 94 -23.31 14.66 -8.67
N THR A 95 -23.49 13.37 -8.97
CA THR A 95 -23.55 12.27 -7.99
C THR A 95 -22.57 11.16 -8.40
N PRO A 96 -21.29 11.24 -7.99
CA PRO A 96 -20.30 10.21 -8.26
C PRO A 96 -20.75 8.87 -7.69
N HIS A 97 -20.79 7.85 -8.53
CA HIS A 97 -21.11 6.48 -8.13
C HIS A 97 -20.18 5.50 -8.85
N PRO A 98 -19.73 4.42 -8.18
CA PRO A 98 -18.90 3.42 -8.82
C PRO A 98 -19.74 2.50 -9.72
N VAL A 99 -19.18 2.16 -10.87
CA VAL A 99 -19.72 1.18 -11.83
C VAL A 99 -18.67 0.09 -12.05
N GLU A 100 -19.07 -1.18 -12.00
CA GLU A 100 -18.17 -2.29 -12.28
C GLU A 100 -17.76 -2.31 -13.76
N LEU A 101 -16.45 -2.40 -14.03
CA LEU A 101 -15.92 -2.56 -15.37
C LEU A 101 -16.00 -4.02 -15.81
N LYS A 102 -16.67 -4.25 -16.95
CA LYS A 102 -16.68 -5.56 -17.60
C LYS A 102 -15.30 -5.89 -18.17
N ILE A 103 -14.67 -6.92 -17.62
CA ILE A 103 -13.44 -7.49 -18.17
C ILE A 103 -13.81 -8.47 -19.30
N GLU A 104 -13.28 -8.25 -20.50
CA GLU A 104 -13.45 -9.13 -21.66
C GLU A 104 -12.12 -9.83 -22.02
N GLY A 105 -12.17 -10.90 -22.83
CA GLY A 105 -10.97 -11.62 -23.29
C GLY A 105 -10.83 -13.07 -22.82
N GLY A 106 -11.82 -13.61 -22.10
CA GLY A 106 -11.81 -15.03 -21.68
C GLY A 106 -10.90 -15.34 -20.49
N PHE A 107 -10.59 -14.33 -19.67
CA PHE A 107 -9.85 -14.49 -18.42
C PHE A 107 -10.64 -15.27 -17.37
N ASP A 108 -9.94 -15.94 -16.46
CA ASP A 108 -10.52 -16.51 -15.24
C ASP A 108 -10.84 -15.36 -14.26
N LEU A 109 -12.13 -15.01 -14.17
CA LEU A 109 -12.62 -13.99 -13.25
C LEU A 109 -12.93 -14.55 -11.86
N ASP A 110 -13.06 -15.87 -11.70
CA ASP A 110 -13.35 -16.50 -10.41
C ASP A 110 -12.13 -16.43 -9.47
N SER A 111 -10.91 -16.45 -10.03
CA SER A 111 -9.66 -16.21 -9.31
C SER A 111 -9.16 -14.76 -9.33
N PHE A 112 -9.88 -13.83 -9.97
CA PHE A 112 -9.47 -12.43 -10.04
C PHE A 112 -9.51 -11.77 -8.65
N ASN A 113 -8.35 -11.23 -8.24
CA ASN A 113 -8.09 -10.73 -6.90
C ASN A 113 -7.17 -9.49 -6.98
N PRO A 114 -7.69 -8.32 -7.39
CA PRO A 114 -6.87 -7.14 -7.63
C PRO A 114 -6.37 -6.53 -6.32
N HIS A 115 -5.18 -5.95 -6.38
CA HIS A 115 -4.47 -5.27 -5.29
C HIS A 115 -4.09 -3.87 -5.82
N GLY A 116 -2.85 -3.42 -5.60
CA GLY A 116 -2.33 -2.19 -6.20
C GLY A 116 -2.57 -2.08 -7.71
N ILE A 117 -3.01 -0.90 -8.16
CA ILE A 117 -3.28 -0.55 -9.55
C ILE A 117 -2.74 0.85 -9.84
N SER A 118 -2.52 1.18 -11.11
CA SER A 118 -2.32 2.55 -11.54
C SER A 118 -2.49 2.65 -13.08
N LEU A 119 -2.32 3.84 -13.65
CA LEU A 119 -2.61 4.25 -15.03
C LEU A 119 -1.38 4.98 -15.65
N TYR A 120 -1.32 5.19 -16.97
CA TYR A 120 -0.12 5.72 -17.69
C TYR A 120 -0.39 6.81 -18.74
N MET A 121 -1.39 6.63 -19.61
CA MET A 121 -1.71 7.40 -20.81
C MET A 121 -0.54 7.62 -21.77
N GLU A 122 -0.51 6.86 -22.87
CA GLU A 122 0.39 7.17 -23.98
C GLU A 122 -0.04 8.48 -24.69
N LYS A 123 0.92 9.39 -24.92
CA LYS A 123 0.65 10.74 -25.49
C LYS A 123 0.18 10.76 -26.94
N SER A 124 -0.06 9.60 -27.56
CA SER A 124 -0.64 9.46 -28.90
C SER A 124 -1.53 8.22 -29.01
N ASN A 125 -2.75 8.33 -28.48
CA ASN A 125 -3.94 7.53 -28.84
C ASN A 125 -3.81 5.98 -28.80
N VAL A 126 -3.84 5.37 -27.60
CA VAL A 126 -4.89 4.42 -27.15
C VAL A 126 -4.98 4.42 -25.58
N ASN A 127 -5.72 3.47 -24.95
CA ASN A 127 -6.59 3.69 -23.76
C ASN A 127 -6.21 3.07 -22.37
N ASP A 128 -4.95 2.64 -22.14
CA ASP A 128 -4.27 2.69 -20.81
C ASP A 128 -4.25 1.50 -19.78
N VAL A 129 -3.10 1.37 -19.07
CA VAL A 129 -2.77 0.61 -17.81
C VAL A 129 -1.41 1.14 -17.27
N LEU A 130 -1.09 1.11 -15.95
CA LEU A 130 0.21 1.63 -15.44
C LEU A 130 1.40 1.08 -16.21
N ALA A 131 2.23 2.04 -16.59
CA ALA A 131 3.37 1.87 -17.41
C ALA A 131 4.32 3.07 -17.20
N VAL A 132 5.62 2.84 -17.41
CA VAL A 132 6.60 3.84 -17.84
C VAL A 132 6.81 3.77 -19.36
N GLY A 133 5.84 3.15 -20.04
CA GLY A 133 5.84 2.60 -21.40
C GLY A 133 5.01 1.29 -21.39
N PRO A 134 4.25 0.95 -22.45
CA PRO A 134 3.09 0.03 -22.39
C PRO A 134 3.32 -1.41 -21.84
N GLU A 135 4.57 -1.86 -21.70
CA GLU A 135 4.92 -3.14 -21.05
C GLU A 135 6.09 -2.97 -20.05
N HIS A 136 6.27 -1.78 -19.49
CA HIS A 136 7.38 -1.43 -18.60
C HIS A 136 6.83 -0.84 -17.31
N PHE A 137 7.22 -1.34 -16.13
CA PHE A 137 6.73 -0.80 -14.86
C PHE A 137 7.74 -1.03 -13.72
N TYR A 138 7.53 -0.35 -12.60
CA TYR A 138 8.13 -0.70 -11.33
C TYR A 138 7.10 -1.44 -10.48
N ALA A 139 7.51 -2.48 -9.78
CA ALA A 139 6.66 -3.22 -8.84
C ALA A 139 7.41 -3.46 -7.54
N THR A 140 6.68 -3.41 -6.43
CA THR A 140 7.15 -3.76 -5.09
C THR A 140 6.73 -5.18 -4.76
N ASN A 141 7.68 -6.01 -4.34
CA ASN A 141 7.35 -7.27 -3.67
C ASN A 141 7.26 -6.97 -2.18
N ASP A 142 6.07 -7.09 -1.59
CA ASP A 142 5.77 -6.74 -0.19
C ASP A 142 6.24 -7.77 0.84
N ARG A 143 6.69 -8.93 0.33
CA ARG A 143 7.14 -10.13 1.07
C ARG A 143 8.23 -10.85 0.27
N TYR A 144 9.18 -11.47 0.96
CA TYR A 144 10.11 -12.43 0.38
C TYR A 144 9.52 -13.85 0.30
N PHE A 145 8.76 -14.27 1.32
CA PHE A 145 8.14 -15.60 1.35
C PHE A 145 6.70 -15.60 0.79
N HIS A 146 6.52 -16.20 -0.38
CA HIS A 146 5.20 -16.34 -1.02
C HIS A 146 4.36 -17.53 -0.50
N SER A 147 4.95 -18.47 0.24
CA SER A 147 4.27 -19.69 0.69
C SER A 147 4.07 -19.76 2.21
N GLY A 148 2.80 -19.80 2.63
CA GLY A 148 2.38 -20.13 4.00
C GLY A 148 2.41 -18.95 4.97
N THR A 149 1.30 -18.77 5.69
CA THR A 149 1.06 -17.68 6.66
C THR A 149 2.14 -17.58 7.75
N VAL A 150 2.72 -18.71 8.18
CA VAL A 150 3.77 -18.74 9.21
C VAL A 150 5.05 -18.02 8.73
N SER A 151 5.44 -18.21 7.48
CA SER A 151 6.65 -17.63 6.88
C SER A 151 6.61 -16.10 6.93
N VAL A 152 5.45 -15.50 6.65
CA VAL A 152 5.21 -14.06 6.71
C VAL A 152 5.36 -13.53 8.14
N TYR A 153 4.75 -14.19 9.12
CA TYR A 153 4.90 -13.77 10.53
C TYR A 153 6.33 -13.93 11.04
N VAL A 154 7.09 -14.92 10.54
CA VAL A 154 8.52 -15.08 10.82
C VAL A 154 9.32 -13.92 10.21
N GLU A 155 9.09 -13.58 8.94
CA GLU A 155 9.73 -12.45 8.25
C GLU A 155 9.52 -11.13 9.00
N MET A 156 8.27 -10.86 9.42
CA MET A 156 7.91 -9.68 10.19
C MET A 156 8.46 -9.68 11.62
N PHE A 157 8.40 -10.81 12.35
CA PHE A 157 8.84 -10.88 13.75
C PHE A 157 10.35 -10.72 13.90
N TRP A 158 11.14 -11.31 12.99
CA TRP A 158 12.60 -11.13 12.98
C TRP A 158 13.04 -9.83 12.31
N GLY A 159 12.13 -9.08 11.68
CA GLY A 159 12.43 -7.82 11.00
C GLY A 159 13.40 -8.02 9.84
N LEU A 160 13.11 -8.96 8.96
CA LEU A 160 13.94 -9.26 7.79
C LEU A 160 13.64 -8.24 6.68
N SER A 161 14.62 -7.42 6.32
CA SER A 161 14.47 -6.38 5.30
C SER A 161 14.70 -6.91 3.87
N TRP A 162 14.04 -8.01 3.53
CA TRP A 162 14.27 -8.76 2.28
C TRP A 162 13.33 -8.36 1.14
N THR A 163 12.39 -7.45 1.41
CA THR A 163 11.44 -6.95 0.41
C THR A 163 12.13 -5.95 -0.51
N ASN A 164 11.68 -5.86 -1.77
CA ASN A 164 12.41 -5.18 -2.83
C ASN A 164 11.51 -4.51 -3.89
N VAL A 165 12.11 -3.66 -4.71
CA VAL A 165 11.50 -3.03 -5.89
C VAL A 165 12.18 -3.60 -7.13
N VAL A 166 11.37 -4.12 -8.04
CA VAL A 166 11.80 -4.59 -9.35
C VAL A 166 11.37 -3.62 -10.45
N TYR A 167 12.15 -3.56 -11.52
CA TYR A 167 11.77 -2.98 -12.79
C TYR A 167 11.50 -4.10 -13.79
N TYR A 168 10.32 -4.07 -14.40
CA TYR A 168 9.90 -4.97 -15.46
C TYR A 168 10.05 -4.31 -16.84
N SER A 169 10.38 -5.14 -17.83
CA SER A 169 10.25 -4.88 -19.26
C SER A 169 10.13 -6.24 -19.99
N PRO A 170 9.59 -6.31 -21.22
CA PRO A 170 9.39 -7.58 -21.93
C PRO A 170 10.70 -8.36 -22.15
N LYS A 171 11.83 -7.64 -22.16
CA LYS A 171 13.17 -8.20 -22.41
C LYS A 171 13.93 -8.54 -21.14
N LYS A 172 13.54 -7.97 -19.99
CA LYS A 172 14.32 -8.06 -18.74
C LYS A 172 13.52 -7.61 -17.52
N VAL A 173 13.56 -8.43 -16.47
CA VAL A 173 13.28 -8.03 -15.09
C VAL A 173 14.60 -7.78 -14.36
N LYS A 174 14.65 -6.80 -13.46
CA LYS A 174 15.79 -6.56 -12.56
C LYS A 174 15.33 -5.99 -11.23
N GLU A 175 16.01 -6.35 -10.14
CA GLU A 175 15.95 -5.57 -8.91
C GLU A 175 16.54 -4.17 -9.16
N VAL A 176 15.92 -3.13 -8.60
CA VAL A 176 16.37 -1.73 -8.69
C VAL A 176 16.50 -1.04 -7.34
N ALA A 177 15.89 -1.58 -6.28
CA ALA A 177 16.13 -1.23 -4.89
C ALA A 177 15.74 -2.43 -4.00
N SER A 178 16.38 -2.57 -2.83
CA SER A 178 16.11 -3.62 -1.84
C SER A 178 16.51 -3.13 -0.45
N GLY A 179 16.24 -3.92 0.59
CA GLY A 179 16.52 -3.55 1.98
C GLY A 179 15.33 -2.93 2.72
N PHE A 180 14.10 -3.16 2.24
CA PHE A 180 12.87 -2.69 2.88
C PHE A 180 12.29 -3.77 3.81
N TYR A 181 11.68 -3.39 4.92
CA TYR A 181 10.96 -4.30 5.82
C TYR A 181 9.62 -4.75 5.26
N SER A 182 8.89 -3.87 4.57
CA SER A 182 7.80 -4.25 3.67
C SER A 182 7.55 -3.13 2.65
N ALA A 183 8.15 -3.26 1.47
CA ALA A 183 7.94 -2.36 0.34
C ALA A 183 6.50 -2.50 -0.18
N ASN A 184 5.72 -1.43 -0.15
CA ASN A 184 4.30 -1.44 -0.50
C ASN A 184 3.99 -0.30 -1.49
N GLY A 185 3.07 0.63 -1.21
CA GLY A 185 2.70 1.70 -2.14
C GLY A 185 3.90 2.40 -2.82
N ILE A 186 3.86 2.46 -4.16
CA ILE A 186 4.91 3.02 -5.03
C ILE A 186 4.30 4.02 -6.01
N ASN A 187 4.94 5.18 -6.20
CA ASN A 187 4.46 6.20 -7.14
C ASN A 187 5.64 7.05 -7.71
N MET A 188 5.39 7.87 -8.72
CA MET A 188 6.39 8.69 -9.43
C MET A 188 6.09 10.19 -9.32
N SER A 189 7.11 11.04 -9.40
CA SER A 189 6.89 12.48 -9.54
C SER A 189 6.28 12.83 -10.91
N PRO A 190 5.47 13.90 -11.03
CA PRO A 190 4.87 14.29 -12.32
C PRO A 190 5.87 14.63 -13.43
N ASP A 191 7.13 14.92 -13.10
CA ASP A 191 8.21 15.15 -14.06
C ASP A 191 9.02 13.88 -14.39
N GLY A 192 8.62 12.72 -13.85
CA GLY A 192 9.22 11.41 -14.09
C GLY A 192 10.61 11.20 -13.47
N LYS A 193 11.12 12.13 -12.65
CA LYS A 193 12.50 12.11 -12.14
C LYS A 193 12.67 11.42 -10.79
N PHE A 194 11.63 11.29 -9.99
CA PHE A 194 11.68 10.68 -8.67
C PHE A 194 10.66 9.54 -8.52
N VAL A 195 11.04 8.50 -7.79
CA VAL A 195 10.16 7.40 -7.39
C VAL A 195 10.07 7.39 -5.87
N TYR A 196 8.87 7.23 -5.36
CA TYR A 196 8.53 7.16 -3.94
C TYR A 196 8.11 5.74 -3.61
N VAL A 197 8.64 5.15 -2.54
CA VAL A 197 8.30 3.80 -2.08
C VAL A 197 8.01 3.85 -0.58
N ALA A 198 6.83 3.39 -0.16
CA ALA A 198 6.49 3.23 1.24
C ALA A 198 7.10 1.94 1.81
N ASP A 199 7.80 2.05 2.94
CA ASP A 199 8.15 0.91 3.79
C ASP A 199 7.25 0.92 5.02
N ILE A 200 6.20 0.09 4.98
CA ILE A 200 5.12 0.14 5.97
C ILE A 200 5.54 -0.36 7.35
N LEU A 201 6.59 -1.18 7.44
CA LEU A 201 7.13 -1.69 8.71
C LEU A 201 8.32 -0.88 9.22
N ASP A 202 8.91 0.02 8.41
CA ASP A 202 9.87 1.04 8.86
C ASP A 202 9.23 2.40 9.16
N HIS A 203 7.96 2.58 8.78
CA HIS A 203 7.20 3.82 8.94
C HIS A 203 7.83 4.97 8.16
N SER A 204 8.28 4.68 6.94
CA SER A 204 9.07 5.62 6.14
C SER A 204 8.69 5.59 4.66
N ILE A 205 8.99 6.70 3.96
CA ILE A 205 8.86 6.82 2.52
C ILE A 205 10.25 7.07 1.95
N HIS A 206 10.74 6.11 1.18
CA HIS A 206 12.03 6.20 0.50
C HIS A 206 11.86 6.97 -0.81
N VAL A 207 12.75 7.93 -1.05
CA VAL A 207 12.76 8.75 -2.26
C VAL A 207 14.00 8.40 -3.08
N PHE A 208 13.77 8.00 -4.32
CA PHE A 208 14.82 7.64 -5.28
C PHE A 208 14.79 8.58 -6.48
N GLN A 209 15.97 8.86 -7.05
CA GLN A 209 16.08 9.46 -8.37
C GLN A 209 16.02 8.35 -9.43
N LYS A 210 15.15 8.54 -10.43
CA LYS A 210 15.01 7.64 -11.57
C LYS A 210 16.12 7.92 -12.59
N MET A 211 17.01 6.97 -12.77
CA MET A 211 18.13 7.08 -13.71
C MET A 211 17.68 6.78 -15.15
N SER A 212 18.44 7.24 -16.14
CA SER A 212 18.16 7.01 -17.57
C SER A 212 18.13 5.52 -17.96
N ASN A 213 18.92 4.69 -17.27
CA ASN A 213 18.93 3.23 -17.41
C ASN A 213 17.82 2.52 -16.61
N MET A 214 16.83 3.25 -16.09
CA MET A 214 15.73 2.79 -15.23
C MET A 214 16.17 2.22 -13.86
N ASN A 215 17.42 2.39 -13.42
CA ASN A 215 17.79 2.13 -12.02
C ASN A 215 17.22 3.23 -11.11
N LEU A 216 17.12 2.93 -9.82
CA LEU A 216 16.76 3.87 -8.76
C LEU A 216 18.01 4.20 -7.93
N SER A 217 18.31 5.49 -7.74
CA SER A 217 19.41 5.94 -6.88
C SER A 217 18.82 6.55 -5.60
N PRO A 218 19.19 6.11 -4.38
CA PRO A 218 18.65 6.67 -3.14
C PRO A 218 18.96 8.18 -3.02
N VAL A 219 17.95 8.98 -2.66
CA VAL A 219 18.08 10.44 -2.46
C VAL A 219 17.86 10.81 -0.99
N LYS A 220 16.76 10.35 -0.38
CA LYS A 220 16.43 10.59 1.03
C LYS A 220 15.38 9.60 1.52
N VAL A 221 15.29 9.46 2.85
CA VAL A 221 14.19 8.75 3.51
C VAL A 221 13.38 9.77 4.32
N LEU A 222 12.06 9.75 4.15
CA LEU A 222 11.10 10.58 4.89
C LEU A 222 10.48 9.73 6.00
N LEU A 223 10.83 10.00 7.25
CA LEU A 223 10.28 9.27 8.40
C LEU A 223 8.88 9.82 8.75
N VAL A 224 7.89 8.94 8.86
CA VAL A 224 6.52 9.28 9.30
C VAL A 224 6.47 9.30 10.83
N LYS A 225 7.18 10.28 11.40
CA LYS A 225 7.34 10.48 12.86
C LYS A 225 6.89 11.89 13.26
N ASP A 226 6.62 12.07 14.55
CA ASP A 226 6.30 13.35 15.18
C ASP A 226 5.08 14.08 14.57
N ILE A 227 4.14 13.33 13.99
CA ILE A 227 2.93 13.87 13.32
C ILE A 227 1.97 14.60 14.27
N LEU A 228 2.12 14.39 15.60
CA LEU A 228 1.36 15.07 16.66
C LEU A 228 2.17 16.18 17.35
N SER A 229 3.36 16.53 16.85
CA SER A 229 4.15 17.65 17.38
C SER A 229 3.58 19.01 16.94
N ASP A 230 3.90 20.08 17.67
CA ASP A 230 3.44 21.45 17.38
C ASP A 230 3.82 21.97 15.98
N LYS A 231 4.84 21.38 15.35
CA LYS A 231 5.38 21.77 14.03
C LYS A 231 5.71 20.51 13.21
N PRO A 232 4.69 19.75 12.78
CA PRO A 232 4.90 18.45 12.16
C PRO A 232 5.41 18.63 10.73
N LYS A 233 6.42 17.85 10.32
CA LYS A 233 6.94 17.84 8.94
C LYS A 233 5.96 17.20 7.94
N ILE A 234 5.02 16.40 8.44
CA ILE A 234 4.01 15.68 7.68
C ILE A 234 2.66 16.02 8.31
N THR A 235 1.77 16.64 7.53
CA THR A 235 0.44 17.01 8.00
C THR A 235 -0.52 15.84 7.90
N GLN A 236 -1.13 15.48 9.03
CA GLN A 236 -2.23 14.52 9.07
C GLN A 236 -3.52 15.21 8.59
N VAL A 237 -4.07 14.77 7.45
CA VAL A 237 -5.26 15.38 6.82
C VAL A 237 -6.55 14.82 7.42
N TYR A 238 -6.70 13.50 7.43
CA TYR A 238 -7.85 12.77 7.93
C TYR A 238 -7.42 11.65 8.88
N VAL A 239 -8.24 11.37 9.90
CA VAL A 239 -8.13 10.20 10.79
C VAL A 239 -9.52 9.71 11.17
N ASP A 240 -9.71 8.40 11.07
CA ASP A 240 -10.79 7.68 11.72
C ASP A 240 -10.25 6.68 12.74
N ASP A 241 -11.02 6.37 13.77
CA ASP A 241 -10.72 5.37 14.80
C ASP A 241 -11.23 3.95 14.45
N GLY A 242 -11.83 3.79 13.27
CA GLY A 242 -12.46 2.54 12.83
C GLY A 242 -13.98 2.50 13.01
N SER A 243 -14.59 3.57 13.55
CA SER A 243 -16.05 3.66 13.69
C SER A 243 -16.77 4.13 12.42
N LEU A 244 -16.07 4.71 11.43
CA LEU A 244 -16.59 5.03 10.09
C LEU A 244 -15.88 4.19 8.99
N ILE A 245 -14.54 4.22 8.95
CA ILE A 245 -13.74 3.44 8.00
C ILE A 245 -12.56 2.72 8.67
N GLN A 246 -12.26 1.50 8.21
CA GLN A 246 -11.27 0.61 8.80
C GLN A 246 -10.19 0.21 7.78
N ALA A 247 -8.92 0.22 8.20
CA ALA A 247 -7.78 -0.17 7.36
C ALA A 247 -7.67 0.62 6.04
N SER A 248 -7.61 1.96 6.14
CA SER A 248 -7.33 2.83 4.99
C SER A 248 -5.96 2.53 4.37
N SER A 249 -5.92 2.31 3.07
CA SER A 249 -4.72 1.94 2.30
C SER A 249 -4.27 3.04 1.34
N VAL A 250 -5.22 3.69 0.66
CA VAL A 250 -4.99 4.70 -0.36
C VAL A 250 -5.78 5.98 -0.08
N ALA A 251 -5.23 7.12 -0.49
CA ALA A 251 -5.91 8.40 -0.48
C ALA A 251 -5.52 9.22 -1.72
N VAL A 252 -6.50 9.65 -2.52
CA VAL A 252 -6.28 10.41 -3.76
C VAL A 252 -6.99 11.76 -3.71
N MET A 253 -6.31 12.79 -4.20
CA MET A 253 -6.83 14.14 -4.37
C MET A 253 -7.15 14.40 -5.84
N TYR A 254 -8.37 14.84 -6.14
CA TYR A 254 -8.74 15.33 -7.46
C TYR A 254 -9.59 16.60 -7.35
N GLY A 255 -9.08 17.73 -7.86
CA GLY A 255 -9.72 19.03 -7.67
C GLY A 255 -9.85 19.38 -6.18
N ARG A 256 -11.10 19.50 -5.70
CA ARG A 256 -11.45 19.71 -4.27
C ARG A 256 -11.96 18.43 -3.58
N HIS A 257 -11.82 17.28 -4.21
CA HIS A 257 -12.29 16.01 -3.67
C HIS A 257 -11.12 15.18 -3.13
N LEU A 258 -11.32 14.61 -1.94
CA LEU A 258 -10.45 13.61 -1.34
C LEU A 258 -11.21 12.28 -1.33
N ILE A 259 -10.66 11.26 -1.99
CA ILE A 259 -11.17 9.88 -1.92
C ILE A 259 -10.23 9.07 -1.01
N ILE A 260 -10.78 8.29 -0.07
CA ILE A 260 -10.03 7.39 0.80
C ILE A 260 -10.53 5.97 0.59
N GLY A 261 -9.63 5.08 0.16
CA GLY A 261 -9.88 3.65 0.01
C GLY A 261 -9.44 2.85 1.24
N THR A 262 -9.95 1.62 1.37
CA THR A 262 -9.60 0.68 2.43
C THR A 262 -9.32 -0.71 1.87
N VAL A 263 -8.46 -1.48 2.54
CA VAL A 263 -8.04 -2.81 2.08
C VAL A 263 -9.23 -3.77 1.87
N PHE A 264 -10.24 -3.73 2.74
CA PHE A 264 -11.30 -4.75 2.79
C PHE A 264 -12.70 -4.25 3.19
N GLN A 265 -12.90 -2.95 3.41
CA GLN A 265 -14.14 -2.42 3.98
C GLN A 265 -14.79 -1.38 3.05
N LYS A 266 -15.06 -0.15 3.52
CA LYS A 266 -15.74 0.89 2.75
C LYS A 266 -14.76 1.91 2.16
N ALA A 267 -15.21 2.72 1.22
CA ALA A 267 -14.50 3.93 0.79
C ALA A 267 -15.24 5.20 1.22
N LEU A 268 -14.49 6.30 1.31
CA LEU A 268 -14.98 7.61 1.73
C LEU A 268 -14.73 8.65 0.63
N PHE A 269 -15.69 9.53 0.40
CA PHE A 269 -15.58 10.67 -0.50
C PHE A 269 -15.80 11.96 0.29
N CYS A 270 -14.84 12.88 0.23
CA CYS A 270 -14.85 14.12 1.01
C CYS A 270 -14.72 15.35 0.12
N HIS A 271 -15.46 16.41 0.44
CA HIS A 271 -15.37 17.72 -0.20
C HIS A 271 -14.55 18.70 0.67
N LEU A 272 -13.40 19.16 0.16
CA LEU A 272 -12.53 20.16 0.81
C LEU A 272 -12.90 21.60 0.43
#